data_AF-A0AAU2R3N4-F1
#
_entry.id   AF-A0AAU2R3N4-F1
#
_cell.length_a   1.000
_cell.length_b   1.000
_cell.length_c   1.000
_cell.angle_alpha   90.00
_cell.angle_beta   90.00
_cell.angle_gamma   90.00
#
_symmetry.space_group_name_H-M   'P 1'
#
loop_
_entity.id
_entity.type
_entity.pdbx_description
1 polymer ?
#
loop_
_entity_poly.entity_id
_entity_poly.type
_entity_poly.pdbx_seq_one_letter_code
_entity_poly.pdbx_strand_id
1 'polypeptide(L)'
;MDRDPRTSDLDGPDRLDALLMRAHRRLGTAVTDRLAAQGGPPELRTPDLALDRLLAATHRAVGAAVSRRRSREARAALARRDLAHEARLAERGPLSNRPSPVRVKYRQQALCLAHRYWPADLAEGMRVAVRLVQNLSDLLEDTARTVVDAASVVEQLREHLRELSRMPKPQRSPVTLTGLDYLVAVESALAEPAERLLHDLHRIRQLLDEELAPAVATLEPATPAYQFGVDAIAQDLIDDLTQGCDQADALAKAVAEVERASSDFVGADLSTAKLDGVRLEGILWDDTTQWPREWEDLIRRASLPSGEERGVLIVAAEPSDTVIHAQA
;
A
#
# COMPACT_ATOMS: atom_id res chain seq x y z
N MET A 1 -31.84 -20.74 4.57
CA MET A 1 -30.43 -20.30 4.67
C MET A 1 -29.61 -21.25 3.82
N ASP A 2 -29.77 -21.31 2.50
CA ASP A 2 -29.57 -20.28 1.48
C ASP A 2 -28.22 -19.57 1.59
N ARG A 3 -27.20 -20.23 1.02
CA ARG A 3 -25.92 -19.66 0.61
C ARG A 3 -25.73 -20.11 -0.83
N ASP A 4 -25.99 -19.17 -1.73
CA ASP A 4 -25.81 -19.29 -3.18
C ASP A 4 -24.30 -19.20 -3.50
N PRO A 5 -23.65 -20.24 -4.06
CA PRO A 5 -22.29 -20.13 -4.57
C PRO A 5 -22.37 -19.93 -6.07
N ARG A 6 -22.70 -18.71 -6.50
CA ARG A 6 -22.57 -18.31 -7.90
C ARG A 6 -21.58 -17.18 -8.02
N THR A 7 -20.30 -17.54 -8.05
CA THR A 7 -19.26 -16.88 -8.86
C THR A 7 -17.93 -17.59 -8.62
N SER A 8 -17.75 -18.76 -9.24
CA SER A 8 -16.40 -19.24 -9.55
C SER A 8 -16.26 -19.32 -11.06
N ASP A 9 -15.33 -18.54 -11.60
CA ASP A 9 -14.48 -18.86 -12.75
C ASP A 9 -15.01 -19.88 -13.75
N LEU A 10 -15.86 -19.41 -14.67
CA LEU A 10 -16.04 -20.03 -15.98
C LEU A 10 -15.43 -19.11 -17.05
N ASP A 11 -14.15 -18.80 -16.84
CA ASP A 11 -13.27 -18.18 -17.83
C ASP A 11 -12.45 -19.30 -18.49
N GLY A 12 -13.11 -20.05 -19.38
CA GLY A 12 -12.54 -21.26 -19.97
C GLY A 12 -13.09 -21.61 -21.36
N PRO A 13 -12.34 -22.41 -22.13
CA PRO A 13 -12.63 -22.84 -23.51
C PRO A 13 -14.06 -23.36 -23.73
N ASP A 14 -14.68 -23.89 -22.67
CA ASP A 14 -16.06 -24.39 -22.63
C ASP A 14 -17.12 -23.39 -23.12
N ARG A 15 -16.90 -22.08 -22.94
CA ARG A 15 -17.84 -21.06 -23.43
C ARG A 15 -17.72 -20.80 -24.92
N LEU A 16 -16.52 -20.91 -25.47
CA LEU A 16 -16.30 -20.83 -26.92
C LEU A 16 -16.87 -22.09 -27.58
N ASP A 17 -16.65 -23.26 -26.99
CA ASP A 17 -17.21 -24.52 -27.45
C ASP A 17 -18.74 -24.54 -27.40
N ALA A 18 -19.34 -23.96 -26.35
CA ALA A 18 -20.78 -23.78 -26.28
C ALA A 18 -21.32 -22.86 -27.40
N LEU A 19 -20.60 -21.80 -27.75
CA LEU A 19 -20.95 -20.90 -28.85
C LEU A 19 -20.80 -21.59 -30.22
N LEU A 20 -19.71 -22.34 -30.43
CA LEU A 20 -19.46 -23.11 -31.65
C LEU A 20 -20.50 -24.22 -31.82
N MET A 21 -20.84 -24.96 -30.75
CA MET A 21 -21.92 -25.93 -30.75
C MET A 21 -23.27 -25.30 -31.10
N ARG A 22 -23.57 -24.11 -30.55
CA ARG A 22 -24.84 -23.43 -30.84
C ARG A 22 -24.90 -22.93 -32.28
N ALA A 23 -23.77 -22.47 -32.83
CA ALA A 23 -23.66 -22.11 -34.23
C ALA A 23 -23.83 -23.34 -35.13
N HIS A 24 -23.14 -24.44 -34.82
CA HIS A 24 -23.25 -25.72 -35.54
C HIS A 24 -24.67 -26.27 -35.54
N ARG A 25 -25.36 -26.24 -34.38
CA ARG A 25 -26.75 -26.68 -34.25
C ARG A 25 -27.71 -25.84 -35.09
N ARG A 26 -27.53 -24.51 -35.12
CA ARG A 26 -28.35 -23.60 -35.95
C ARG A 26 -28.12 -23.79 -37.44
N LEU A 27 -26.88 -24.09 -37.81
CA LEU A 27 -26.49 -24.46 -39.16
C LEU A 27 -27.16 -25.77 -39.59
N GLY A 28 -27.07 -26.80 -38.74
CA GLY A 28 -27.73 -28.08 -38.95
C GLY A 28 -29.24 -27.94 -39.13
N THR A 29 -29.92 -27.25 -38.22
CA THR A 29 -31.37 -27.01 -38.31
C THR A 29 -31.75 -26.23 -39.56
N ALA A 30 -31.04 -25.16 -39.92
CA ALA A 30 -31.33 -24.42 -41.15
C ALA A 30 -31.12 -25.25 -42.43
N VAL A 31 -30.15 -26.17 -42.43
CA VAL A 31 -29.93 -27.11 -43.54
C VAL A 31 -31.04 -28.16 -43.59
N THR A 32 -31.40 -28.75 -42.46
CA THR A 32 -32.45 -29.78 -42.37
C THR A 32 -33.83 -29.22 -42.71
N ASP A 33 -34.19 -28.04 -42.20
CA ASP A 33 -35.46 -27.37 -42.50
C ASP A 33 -35.57 -27.02 -43.98
N ARG A 34 -34.45 -26.65 -44.62
CA ARG A 34 -34.41 -26.36 -46.07
C ARG A 34 -34.52 -27.62 -46.93
N LEU A 35 -33.90 -28.72 -46.48
CA LEU A 35 -34.04 -30.04 -47.12
C LEU A 35 -35.47 -30.59 -46.98
N ALA A 36 -36.11 -30.34 -45.83
CA ALA A 36 -37.48 -30.79 -45.54
C ALA A 36 -38.56 -29.93 -46.20
N ALA A 37 -38.32 -28.62 -46.39
CA ALA A 37 -39.27 -27.69 -47.01
C ALA A 37 -39.36 -27.78 -48.54
N GLN A 38 -38.50 -28.56 -49.21
CA GLN A 38 -38.49 -28.68 -50.68
C GLN A 38 -38.74 -30.14 -51.09
N GLY A 39 -40.00 -30.48 -51.32
CA GLY A 39 -40.39 -31.73 -51.98
C GLY A 39 -39.96 -31.73 -53.45
N GLY A 40 -38.86 -32.43 -53.75
CA GLY A 40 -38.27 -32.52 -55.09
C GLY A 40 -37.18 -31.46 -55.33
N PRO A 41 -36.13 -31.78 -56.13
CA PRO A 41 -34.96 -30.93 -56.25
C PRO A 41 -35.34 -29.62 -56.97
N PRO A 42 -35.19 -28.44 -56.34
CA PRO A 42 -35.14 -27.23 -57.12
C PRO A 42 -33.81 -27.18 -57.86
N GLU A 43 -33.82 -26.67 -59.09
CA GLU A 43 -32.61 -26.20 -59.76
C GLU A 43 -32.01 -25.06 -58.94
N LEU A 44 -31.21 -25.41 -57.92
CA LEU A 44 -30.25 -24.52 -57.32
C LEU A 44 -29.22 -24.28 -58.41
N ARG A 45 -29.35 -23.16 -59.13
CA ARG A 45 -28.16 -22.56 -59.75
C ARG A 45 -27.18 -22.27 -58.59
N THR A 46 -26.24 -23.20 -58.49
CA THR A 46 -25.09 -23.33 -57.59
C THR A 46 -25.41 -23.46 -56.08
N PRO A 47 -25.52 -24.69 -55.54
CA PRO A 47 -25.51 -24.94 -54.08
C PRO A 47 -24.35 -24.24 -53.35
N ASP A 48 -23.23 -24.05 -54.03
CA ASP A 48 -22.07 -23.29 -53.55
C ASP A 48 -22.44 -21.85 -53.17
N LEU A 49 -23.32 -21.18 -53.93
CA LEU A 49 -23.74 -19.80 -53.65
C LEU A 49 -24.61 -19.71 -52.38
N ALA A 50 -25.41 -20.74 -52.12
CA ALA A 50 -26.25 -20.80 -50.92
C ALA A 50 -25.39 -21.05 -49.67
N LEU A 51 -24.39 -21.93 -49.79
CA LEU A 51 -23.40 -22.19 -48.75
C LEU A 51 -22.54 -20.94 -48.48
N ASP A 52 -22.07 -20.27 -49.51
CA ASP A 52 -21.30 -19.02 -49.40
C ASP A 52 -22.07 -17.92 -48.69
N ARG A 53 -23.35 -17.73 -49.03
CA ARG A 53 -24.22 -16.74 -48.36
C ARG A 53 -24.43 -17.07 -46.90
N LEU A 54 -24.57 -18.36 -46.58
CA LEU A 54 -24.74 -18.82 -45.22
C LEU A 54 -23.45 -18.66 -44.41
N LEU A 55 -22.29 -19.02 -44.96
CA LEU A 55 -20.97 -18.81 -44.35
C LEU A 55 -20.68 -17.33 -44.14
N ALA A 56 -21.01 -16.47 -45.11
CA ALA A 56 -20.88 -15.02 -44.96
C ALA A 56 -21.82 -14.45 -43.88
N ALA A 57 -23.04 -14.99 -43.76
CA ALA A 57 -23.99 -14.58 -42.72
C ALA A 57 -23.53 -15.02 -41.33
N THR A 58 -23.05 -16.26 -41.17
CA THR A 58 -22.52 -16.77 -39.90
C THR A 58 -21.24 -16.05 -39.50
N HIS A 59 -20.31 -15.80 -40.44
CA HIS A 59 -19.09 -15.04 -40.18
C HIS A 59 -19.39 -13.62 -39.67
N ARG A 60 -20.31 -12.90 -40.33
CA ARG A 60 -20.75 -11.57 -39.86
C ARG A 60 -21.42 -11.62 -38.49
N ALA A 61 -22.28 -12.61 -38.25
CA ALA A 61 -22.96 -12.77 -36.96
C ALA A 61 -21.97 -13.06 -35.82
N VAL A 62 -20.98 -13.93 -36.07
CA VAL A 62 -19.90 -14.25 -35.13
C VAL A 62 -19.02 -13.02 -34.90
N GLY A 63 -18.59 -12.32 -35.97
CA GLY A 63 -17.81 -11.09 -35.87
C GLY A 63 -18.51 -10.01 -35.03
N ALA A 64 -19.82 -9.81 -35.23
CA ALA A 64 -20.62 -8.88 -34.43
C ALA A 64 -20.79 -9.35 -32.98
N ALA A 65 -20.90 -10.65 -32.72
CA ALA A 65 -20.97 -11.20 -31.37
C ALA A 65 -19.64 -11.03 -30.61
N VAL A 66 -18.51 -11.33 -31.27
CA VAL A 66 -17.15 -11.15 -30.72
C VAL A 66 -16.86 -9.68 -30.46
N SER A 67 -17.18 -8.79 -31.40
CA SER A 67 -16.96 -7.35 -31.23
C SER A 67 -17.77 -6.77 -30.07
N ARG A 68 -19.05 -7.18 -29.93
CA ARG A 68 -19.89 -6.79 -28.79
C ARG A 68 -19.40 -7.37 -27.47
N ARG A 69 -18.83 -8.57 -27.47
CA ARG A 69 -18.22 -9.18 -26.28
C ARG A 69 -16.98 -8.40 -25.87
N ARG A 70 -16.02 -8.18 -26.78
CA ARG A 70 -14.83 -7.36 -26.52
C ARG A 70 -15.18 -5.96 -26.04
N SER A 71 -16.18 -5.32 -26.64
CA SER A 71 -16.64 -3.99 -26.21
C SER A 71 -17.27 -4.00 -24.81
N ARG A 72 -17.91 -5.09 -24.39
CA ARG A 72 -18.45 -5.26 -23.03
C ARG A 72 -17.35 -5.57 -22.03
N GLU A 73 -16.42 -6.43 -22.39
CA GLU A 73 -15.23 -6.75 -21.57
C GLU A 73 -14.37 -5.51 -21.36
N ALA A 74 -14.14 -4.70 -22.41
CA ALA A 74 -13.44 -3.43 -22.32
C ALA A 74 -14.16 -2.43 -21.39
N ARG A 75 -15.49 -2.29 -21.51
CA ARG A 75 -16.29 -1.45 -20.61
C ARG A 75 -16.27 -1.94 -19.16
N ALA A 76 -16.36 -3.25 -18.93
CA ALA A 76 -16.29 -3.84 -17.60
C ALA A 76 -14.88 -3.77 -17.00
N ALA A 77 -13.83 -3.76 -17.83
CA ALA A 77 -12.47 -3.51 -17.39
C ALA A 77 -12.29 -2.03 -17.01
N LEU A 78 -12.82 -1.10 -17.81
CA LEU A 78 -12.81 0.34 -17.51
C LEU A 78 -13.53 0.63 -16.18
N ALA A 79 -14.77 0.16 -16.01
CA ALA A 79 -15.53 0.38 -14.78
C ALA A 79 -14.85 -0.20 -13.53
N ARG A 80 -14.13 -1.33 -13.65
CA ARG A 80 -13.33 -1.89 -12.55
C ARG A 80 -12.12 -1.03 -12.22
N ARG A 81 -11.47 -0.43 -13.24
CA ARG A 81 -10.37 0.52 -13.03
C ARG A 81 -10.87 1.80 -12.36
N ASP A 82 -12.01 2.34 -12.81
CA ASP A 82 -12.59 3.54 -12.22
C ASP A 82 -12.92 3.33 -10.73
N LEU A 83 -13.53 2.19 -10.38
CA LEU A 83 -13.79 1.83 -8.97
C LEU A 83 -12.51 1.64 -8.15
N ALA A 84 -11.48 1.01 -8.72
CA ALA A 84 -10.18 0.84 -8.06
C ALA A 84 -9.48 2.21 -7.85
N HIS A 85 -9.63 3.11 -8.82
CA HIS A 85 -9.12 4.47 -8.74
C HIS A 85 -9.85 5.27 -7.65
N GLU A 86 -11.17 5.21 -7.58
CA GLU A 86 -11.97 5.85 -6.52
C GLU A 86 -11.61 5.31 -5.13
N ALA A 87 -11.42 3.98 -4.99
CA ALA A 87 -10.98 3.38 -3.74
C ALA A 87 -9.58 3.88 -3.33
N ARG A 88 -8.62 3.91 -4.28
CA ARG A 88 -7.28 4.48 -4.06
C ARG A 88 -7.34 5.95 -3.65
N LEU A 89 -8.23 6.75 -4.26
CA LEU A 89 -8.44 8.15 -3.88
C LEU A 89 -9.02 8.28 -2.47
N ALA A 90 -9.88 7.36 -2.03
CA ALA A 90 -10.45 7.37 -0.68
C ALA A 90 -9.42 6.98 0.40
N GLU A 91 -8.43 6.15 0.07
CA GLU A 91 -7.33 5.74 0.96
C GLU A 91 -6.21 6.79 1.06
N ARG A 92 -6.26 7.85 0.25
CA ARG A 92 -5.25 8.91 0.23
C ARG A 92 -5.42 9.85 1.43
N GLY A 93 -4.40 9.86 2.28
CA GLY A 93 -4.31 10.77 3.43
C GLY A 93 -4.15 12.25 3.05
N PRO A 94 -4.17 13.16 4.05
CA PRO A 94 -4.08 14.61 3.85
C PRO A 94 -2.88 15.07 3.02
N LEU A 95 -1.75 14.36 3.06
CA LEU A 95 -0.57 14.68 2.25
C LEU A 95 -0.80 14.44 0.76
N SER A 96 -1.61 13.44 0.42
CA SER A 96 -1.92 13.08 -0.96
C SER A 96 -2.88 14.07 -1.65
N ASN A 97 -3.65 14.84 -0.87
CA ASN A 97 -4.54 15.90 -1.37
C ASN A 97 -3.79 17.16 -1.82
N ARG A 98 -2.48 17.24 -1.56
CA ARG A 98 -1.65 18.35 -2.02
C ARG A 98 -1.41 18.25 -3.53
N PRO A 99 -1.26 19.37 -4.26
CA PRO A 99 -1.09 19.34 -5.71
C PRO A 99 0.05 18.42 -6.15
N SER A 100 -0.22 17.53 -7.09
CA SER A 100 0.73 16.54 -7.59
C SER A 100 2.06 17.14 -8.08
N PRO A 101 2.09 18.29 -8.79
CA PRO A 101 3.34 18.94 -9.18
C PRO A 101 4.21 19.35 -7.98
N VAL A 102 3.59 19.76 -6.88
CA VAL A 102 4.29 20.14 -5.65
C VAL A 102 4.84 18.88 -4.96
N ARG A 103 4.03 17.83 -4.84
CA ARG A 103 4.44 16.55 -4.27
C ARG A 103 5.64 15.95 -5.00
N VAL A 104 5.60 15.89 -6.34
CA VAL A 104 6.72 15.42 -7.17
C VAL A 104 7.98 16.25 -6.94
N LYS A 105 7.86 17.59 -6.96
CA LYS A 105 9.01 18.50 -6.79
C LYS A 105 9.72 18.29 -5.45
N TYR A 106 8.97 18.08 -4.38
CA TYR A 106 9.49 17.97 -3.01
C TYR A 106 9.65 16.52 -2.52
N ARG A 107 9.41 15.53 -3.39
CA ARG A 107 9.42 14.10 -3.10
C ARG A 107 10.65 13.66 -2.32
N GLN A 108 11.85 13.91 -2.88
CA GLN A 108 13.09 13.42 -2.30
C GLN A 108 13.32 14.02 -0.90
N GLN A 109 12.96 15.29 -0.71
CA GLN A 109 13.09 15.97 0.57
C GLN A 109 12.09 15.40 1.59
N ALA A 110 10.84 15.14 1.19
CA ALA A 110 9.85 14.50 2.05
C ALA A 110 10.26 13.08 2.46
N LEU A 111 10.79 12.27 1.53
CA LEU A 111 11.35 10.96 1.84
C LEU A 111 12.55 11.07 2.79
N CYS A 112 13.47 11.99 2.57
CA CYS A 112 14.60 12.20 3.48
C CYS A 112 14.15 12.63 4.88
N LEU A 113 13.07 13.40 5.00
CA LEU A 113 12.47 13.74 6.30
C LEU A 113 11.87 12.49 6.95
N ALA A 114 11.06 11.71 6.24
CA ALA A 114 10.49 10.46 6.75
C ALA A 114 11.57 9.50 7.30
N HIS A 115 12.63 9.25 6.53
CA HIS A 115 13.75 8.40 6.97
C HIS A 115 14.54 8.98 8.16
N ARG A 116 14.53 10.31 8.35
CA ARG A 116 15.15 10.93 9.52
C ARG A 116 14.31 10.67 10.76
N TYR A 117 13.00 10.81 10.67
CA TYR A 117 12.08 10.60 11.78
C TYR A 117 11.93 9.14 12.20
N TRP A 118 12.22 8.20 11.29
CA TRP A 118 12.02 6.78 11.51
C TRP A 118 13.29 5.97 11.23
N PRO A 119 14.08 5.65 12.27
CA PRO A 119 14.99 4.53 12.17
C PRO A 119 14.14 3.25 12.02
N ALA A 120 14.50 2.40 11.06
CA ALA A 120 13.90 1.08 10.95
C ALA A 120 13.95 0.37 12.32
N ASP A 121 12.89 -0.36 12.65
CA ASP A 121 12.76 -1.20 13.85
C ASP A 121 12.35 -0.52 15.17
N LEU A 122 11.97 0.77 15.18
CA LEU A 122 11.53 1.45 16.42
C LEU A 122 10.32 0.78 17.11
N ALA A 123 9.28 0.43 16.35
CA ALA A 123 8.10 -0.25 16.89
C ALA A 123 8.44 -1.64 17.45
N GLU A 124 9.34 -2.37 16.78
CA GLU A 124 9.80 -3.67 17.30
C GLU A 124 10.66 -3.50 18.55
N GLY A 125 11.50 -2.47 18.58
CA GLY A 125 12.25 -2.06 19.78
C GLY A 125 11.33 -1.80 20.97
N MET A 126 10.24 -1.06 20.79
CA MET A 126 9.25 -0.84 21.86
C MET A 126 8.62 -2.16 22.35
N ARG A 127 8.28 -3.07 21.43
CA ARG A 127 7.74 -4.40 21.79
C ARG A 127 8.77 -5.27 22.52
N VAL A 128 10.05 -5.18 22.18
CA VAL A 128 11.13 -5.82 22.95
C VAL A 128 11.15 -5.30 24.38
N ALA A 129 11.04 -3.98 24.59
CA ALA A 129 11.01 -3.38 25.92
C ALA A 129 9.83 -3.89 26.77
N VAL A 130 8.63 -3.98 26.17
CA VAL A 130 7.45 -4.59 26.84
C VAL A 130 7.75 -6.03 27.27
N ARG A 131 8.31 -6.85 26.38
CA ARG A 131 8.67 -8.25 26.70
C ARG A 131 9.70 -8.35 27.83
N LEU A 132 10.66 -7.41 27.91
CA LEU A 132 11.63 -7.38 29.00
C LEU A 132 10.96 -7.11 30.35
N VAL A 133 10.00 -6.18 30.42
CA VAL A 133 9.27 -5.90 31.68
C VAL A 133 8.31 -7.03 32.05
N GLN A 134 7.66 -7.66 31.07
CA GLN A 134 6.85 -8.86 31.32
C GLN A 134 7.70 -10.00 31.88
N ASN A 135 8.88 -10.26 31.28
CA ASN A 135 9.82 -11.23 31.83
C ASN A 135 10.26 -10.87 33.25
N LEU A 136 10.48 -9.58 33.55
CA LEU A 136 10.80 -9.13 34.90
C LEU A 136 9.64 -9.43 35.87
N SER A 137 8.40 -9.18 35.47
CA SER A 137 7.21 -9.45 36.29
C SER A 137 7.08 -10.96 36.57
N ASP A 138 7.25 -11.81 35.55
CA ASP A 138 7.26 -13.27 35.71
C ASP A 138 8.39 -13.75 36.65
N LEU A 139 9.56 -13.10 36.61
CA LEU A 139 10.68 -13.41 37.51
C LEU A 139 10.38 -13.01 38.96
N LEU A 140 9.62 -11.93 39.18
CA LEU A 140 9.25 -11.45 40.52
C LEU A 140 8.16 -12.32 41.15
N GLU A 141 7.25 -12.87 40.34
CA GLU A 141 6.26 -13.86 40.78
C GLU A 141 6.91 -15.20 41.17
N ASP A 142 7.97 -15.62 40.46
CA ASP A 142 8.69 -16.87 40.73
C ASP A 142 9.73 -16.69 41.85
N THR A 143 9.28 -16.83 43.10
CA THR A 143 10.09 -16.74 44.33
C THR A 143 11.37 -17.59 44.37
N ALA A 144 11.58 -18.53 43.43
CA ALA A 144 12.80 -19.33 43.31
C ALA A 144 13.95 -18.63 42.57
N ARG A 145 13.67 -17.57 41.80
CA ARG A 145 14.65 -16.83 41.00
C ARG A 145 15.24 -15.64 41.75
N THR A 146 16.51 -15.37 41.49
CA THR A 146 17.33 -14.51 42.35
C THR A 146 17.22 -13.04 41.98
N VAL A 147 17.34 -12.14 42.98
CA VAL A 147 17.41 -10.67 42.81
C VAL A 147 18.46 -10.22 41.77
N VAL A 148 19.51 -11.04 41.57
CA VAL A 148 20.56 -10.82 40.58
C VAL A 148 20.03 -10.87 39.14
N ASP A 149 19.06 -11.74 38.86
CA ASP A 149 18.45 -11.88 37.54
C ASP A 149 17.55 -10.67 37.23
N ALA A 150 16.80 -10.19 38.22
CA ALA A 150 15.95 -9.00 38.10
C ALA A 150 16.76 -7.72 37.82
N ALA A 151 17.86 -7.51 38.55
CA ALA A 151 18.75 -6.36 38.32
C ALA A 151 19.38 -6.38 36.92
N SER A 152 19.74 -7.56 36.40
CA SER A 152 20.26 -7.71 35.03
C SER A 152 19.23 -7.32 33.98
N VAL A 153 17.96 -7.69 34.15
CA VAL A 153 16.87 -7.32 33.23
C VAL A 153 16.62 -5.81 33.25
N VAL A 154 16.68 -5.17 34.42
CA VAL A 154 16.55 -3.70 34.55
C VAL A 154 17.66 -2.97 33.78
N GLU A 155 18.92 -3.41 33.89
CA GLU A 155 20.02 -2.79 33.11
C GLU A 155 19.89 -3.03 31.60
N GLN A 156 19.45 -4.21 31.18
CA GLN A 156 19.15 -4.49 29.77
C GLN A 156 18.07 -3.56 29.23
N LEU A 157 16.98 -3.37 29.99
CA LEU A 157 15.91 -2.45 29.64
C LEU A 157 16.40 -1.01 29.56
N ARG A 158 17.25 -0.58 30.50
CA ARG A 158 17.82 0.78 30.51
C ARG A 158 18.64 1.05 29.24
N GLU A 159 19.53 0.13 28.86
CA GLU A 159 20.34 0.31 27.65
C GLU A 159 19.46 0.32 26.40
N HIS A 160 18.49 -0.60 26.33
CA HIS A 160 17.54 -0.67 25.21
C HIS A 160 16.72 0.62 25.04
N LEU A 161 16.17 1.17 26.12
CA LEU A 161 15.45 2.46 26.09
C LEU A 161 16.37 3.65 25.75
N ARG A 162 17.65 3.58 26.13
CA ARG A 162 18.64 4.59 25.78
C ARG A 162 18.91 4.62 24.28
N GLU A 163 18.99 3.44 23.65
CA GLU A 163 19.13 3.32 22.19
C GLU A 163 17.90 3.88 21.47
N LEU A 164 16.69 3.53 21.92
CA LEU A 164 15.43 4.05 21.37
C LEU A 164 15.31 5.58 21.51
N SER A 165 15.90 6.16 22.57
CA SER A 165 15.91 7.61 22.81
C SER A 165 16.86 8.40 21.90
N ARG A 166 17.67 7.74 21.04
CA ARG A 166 18.61 8.43 20.13
C ARG A 166 17.92 9.03 18.89
N MET A 167 16.59 8.99 18.82
CA MET A 167 15.82 9.60 17.74
C MET A 167 16.14 11.10 17.59
N PRO A 168 16.22 11.60 16.34
CA PRO A 168 16.42 13.01 16.11
C PRO A 168 15.24 13.81 16.65
N LYS A 169 15.56 14.94 17.30
CA LYS A 169 14.53 15.83 17.83
C LYS A 169 13.71 16.43 16.68
N PRO A 170 12.37 16.44 16.79
CA PRO A 170 11.50 17.06 15.80
C PRO A 170 11.90 18.52 15.57
N GLN A 171 12.09 18.91 14.31
CA GLN A 171 12.45 20.29 13.95
C GLN A 171 11.20 21.03 13.49
N ARG A 172 10.51 21.72 14.40
CA ARG A 172 9.46 22.65 13.99
C ARG A 172 10.08 23.82 13.24
N SER A 173 10.09 23.76 11.91
CA SER A 173 10.42 24.92 11.09
C SER A 173 9.30 25.96 11.19
N PRO A 174 9.61 27.26 11.27
CA PRO A 174 8.60 28.30 11.27
C PRO A 174 7.81 28.27 9.96
N VAL A 175 6.48 28.19 10.08
CA VAL A 175 5.51 28.12 8.98
C VAL A 175 5.73 29.29 8.01
N THR A 176 6.10 29.00 6.76
CA THR A 176 6.24 30.02 5.71
C THR A 176 5.01 30.02 4.81
N LEU A 177 4.20 31.08 4.90
CA LEU A 177 2.89 31.34 4.24
C LEU A 177 2.83 31.30 2.70
N THR A 178 3.74 30.63 2.00
CA THR A 178 3.91 30.73 0.54
C THR A 178 3.50 29.48 -0.22
N GLY A 179 2.40 28.78 0.11
CA GLY A 179 1.81 27.74 -0.76
C GLY A 179 2.73 26.57 -1.15
N LEU A 180 3.92 26.51 -0.55
CA LEU A 180 5.01 25.55 -0.68
C LEU A 180 5.09 24.65 0.56
N ASP A 181 4.04 24.71 1.39
CA ASP A 181 3.91 24.07 2.70
C ASP A 181 3.73 22.55 2.64
N TYR A 182 4.12 21.90 1.54
CA TYR A 182 4.13 20.43 1.49
C TYR A 182 5.15 19.88 2.49
N LEU A 183 6.38 20.41 2.50
CA LEU A 183 7.39 19.97 3.47
C LEU A 183 7.01 20.31 4.91
N VAL A 184 6.35 21.46 5.13
CA VAL A 184 5.84 21.83 6.46
C VAL A 184 4.71 20.89 6.91
N ALA A 185 3.81 20.50 5.99
CA ALA A 185 2.76 19.53 6.27
C ALA A 185 3.33 18.13 6.55
N VAL A 186 4.34 17.70 5.78
CA VAL A 186 5.08 16.44 6.03
C VAL A 186 5.74 16.49 7.41
N GLU A 187 6.47 17.56 7.72
CA GLU A 187 7.12 17.74 9.02
C GLU A 187 6.10 17.73 10.15
N SER A 188 4.96 18.41 9.99
CA SER A 188 3.91 18.45 11.02
C SER A 188 3.29 17.08 11.25
N ALA A 189 3.02 16.32 10.17
CA ALA A 189 2.46 14.99 10.24
C ALA A 189 3.41 13.99 10.94
N LEU A 190 4.72 14.16 10.79
CA LEU A 190 5.74 13.33 11.42
C LEU A 190 6.06 13.79 12.86
N ALA A 191 6.11 15.11 13.10
CA ALA A 191 6.54 15.68 14.37
C ALA A 191 5.56 15.38 15.50
N GLU A 192 4.24 15.43 15.25
CA GLU A 192 3.24 15.22 16.31
C GLU A 192 3.33 13.83 16.98
N PRO A 193 3.35 12.70 16.24
CA PRO A 193 3.55 11.39 16.87
C PRO A 193 4.99 11.20 17.40
N ALA A 194 6.01 11.79 16.77
CA ALA A 194 7.38 11.70 17.26
C ALA A 194 7.60 12.43 18.59
N GLU A 195 7.00 13.62 18.77
CA GLU A 195 7.03 14.38 20.03
C GLU A 195 6.36 13.60 21.17
N ARG A 196 5.19 13.02 20.89
CA ARG A 196 4.47 12.16 21.87
C ARG A 196 5.30 10.95 22.26
N LEU A 197 5.90 10.26 21.29
CA LEU A 197 6.77 9.12 21.58
C LEU A 197 8.01 9.51 22.39
N LEU A 198 8.66 10.63 22.07
CA LEU A 198 9.80 11.12 22.85
C LEU A 198 9.40 11.50 24.29
N HIS A 199 8.21 12.07 24.47
CA HIS A 199 7.68 12.36 25.79
C HIS A 199 7.41 11.08 26.58
N ASP A 200 6.76 10.09 25.96
CA ASP A 200 6.46 8.80 26.59
C ASP A 200 7.76 8.06 26.94
N LEU A 201 8.75 8.00 26.03
CA LEU A 201 10.07 7.43 26.30
C LEU A 201 10.79 8.11 27.47
N HIS A 202 10.67 9.44 27.59
CA HIS A 202 11.24 10.17 28.71
C HIS A 202 10.57 9.77 30.03
N ARG A 203 9.24 9.71 30.06
CA ARG A 203 8.46 9.30 31.23
C ARG A 203 8.74 7.85 31.64
N ILE A 204 8.76 6.92 30.68
CA ILE A 204 9.10 5.50 30.89
C ILE A 204 10.49 5.36 31.53
N ARG A 205 11.47 6.14 31.04
CA ARG A 205 12.83 6.12 31.61
C ARG A 205 12.89 6.70 33.02
N GLN A 206 12.14 7.77 33.29
CA GLN A 206 12.02 8.30 34.66
C GLN A 206 11.43 7.26 35.60
N LEU A 207 10.33 6.60 35.21
CA LEU A 207 9.71 5.54 36.01
C LEU A 207 10.68 4.37 36.26
N LEU A 208 11.44 3.97 35.24
CA LEU A 208 12.46 2.93 35.37
C LEU A 208 13.58 3.32 36.34
N ASP A 209 14.15 4.52 36.18
CA ASP A 209 15.35 4.94 36.90
C ASP A 209 15.05 5.43 38.33
N GLU A 210 13.90 6.08 38.55
CA GLU A 210 13.54 6.70 39.82
C GLU A 210 12.72 5.77 40.73
N GLU A 211 11.94 4.83 40.17
CA GLU A 211 11.04 3.96 40.96
C GLU A 211 11.44 2.49 40.85
N LEU A 212 11.47 1.92 39.64
CA LEU A 212 11.65 0.47 39.46
C LEU A 212 13.04 -0.01 39.87
N ALA A 213 14.10 0.65 39.39
CA ALA A 213 15.47 0.23 39.66
C ALA A 213 15.82 0.30 41.16
N PRO A 214 15.48 1.38 41.91
CA PRO A 214 15.64 1.40 43.36
C PRO A 214 14.81 0.33 44.07
N ALA A 215 13.55 0.13 43.68
CA ALA A 215 12.68 -0.86 44.30
C ALA A 215 13.24 -2.28 44.14
N VAL A 216 13.71 -2.63 42.94
CA VAL A 216 14.38 -3.92 42.67
C VAL A 216 15.67 -4.08 43.47
N ALA A 217 16.47 -3.01 43.63
CA ALA A 217 17.70 -3.06 44.41
C ALA A 217 17.46 -3.27 45.92
N THR A 218 16.30 -2.84 46.42
CA THR A 218 15.89 -2.99 47.83
C THR A 218 15.13 -4.28 48.13
N LEU A 219 14.86 -5.12 47.11
CA LEU A 219 14.20 -6.41 47.31
C LEU A 219 15.04 -7.33 48.19
N GLU A 220 14.63 -7.47 49.46
CA GLU A 220 15.12 -8.55 50.31
C GLU A 220 14.36 -9.85 49.98
N PRO A 221 15.05 -11.01 49.88
CA PRO A 221 14.45 -12.28 49.45
C PRO A 221 13.39 -12.88 50.40
N ALA A 222 12.98 -12.18 51.47
CA ALA A 222 12.18 -12.76 52.55
C ALA A 222 10.86 -12.04 52.90
N THR A 223 10.53 -10.89 52.29
CA THR A 223 9.37 -10.08 52.73
C THR A 223 8.32 -9.86 51.63
N PRO A 224 7.15 -10.52 51.69
CA PRO A 224 6.10 -10.45 50.66
C PRO A 224 5.51 -9.04 50.44
N ALA A 225 5.53 -8.18 51.46
CA ALA A 225 4.95 -6.84 51.38
C ALA A 225 5.71 -5.88 50.43
N TYR A 226 7.00 -6.13 50.19
CA TYR A 226 7.82 -5.32 49.26
C TYR A 226 7.64 -5.76 47.80
N GLN A 227 7.27 -7.01 47.54
CA GLN A 227 7.03 -7.53 46.19
C GLN A 227 5.79 -6.88 45.54
N PHE A 228 4.70 -6.71 46.29
CA PHE A 228 3.49 -6.03 45.80
C PHE A 228 3.73 -4.59 45.28
N GLY A 229 4.73 -3.89 45.82
CA GLY A 229 5.09 -2.54 45.36
C GLY A 229 5.84 -2.56 44.03
N VAL A 230 6.76 -3.52 43.85
CA VAL A 230 7.54 -3.66 42.61
C VAL A 230 6.64 -4.11 41.46
N ASP A 231 5.72 -5.04 41.72
CA ASP A 231 4.78 -5.52 40.69
C ASP A 231 3.86 -4.40 40.19
N ALA A 232 3.40 -3.52 41.08
CA ALA A 232 2.60 -2.35 40.70
C ALA A 232 3.39 -1.40 39.79
N ILE A 233 4.66 -1.11 40.14
CA ILE A 233 5.53 -0.25 39.31
C ILE A 233 5.85 -0.92 37.96
N ALA A 234 6.07 -2.24 37.96
CA ALA A 234 6.29 -3.00 36.74
C ALA A 234 5.06 -2.97 35.81
N GLN A 235 3.85 -3.09 36.37
CA GLN A 235 2.61 -2.97 35.61
C GLN A 235 2.42 -1.54 35.05
N ASP A 236 2.66 -0.50 35.84
CA ASP A 236 2.62 0.89 35.36
C ASP A 236 3.61 1.11 34.20
N LEU A 237 4.80 0.50 34.28
CA LEU A 237 5.80 0.57 33.22
C LEU A 237 5.35 -0.20 31.96
N ILE A 238 4.68 -1.34 32.10
CA ILE A 238 4.07 -2.08 30.98
C ILE A 238 3.00 -1.23 30.30
N ASP A 239 2.14 -0.57 31.07
CA ASP A 239 1.06 0.28 30.55
C ASP A 239 1.65 1.47 29.79
N ASP A 240 2.65 2.15 30.36
CA ASP A 240 3.34 3.28 29.70
C ASP A 240 4.10 2.83 28.43
N LEU A 241 4.76 1.67 28.47
CA LEU A 241 5.42 1.09 27.28
C LEU A 241 4.41 0.70 26.19
N THR A 242 3.24 0.20 26.56
CA THR A 242 2.16 -0.15 25.63
C THR A 242 1.61 1.10 24.95
N GLN A 243 1.41 2.17 25.71
CA GLN A 243 1.07 3.48 25.14
C GLN A 243 2.18 3.97 24.19
N GLY A 244 3.45 3.80 24.55
CA GLY A 244 4.58 4.13 23.67
C GLY A 244 4.60 3.30 22.37
N CYS A 245 4.21 2.01 22.42
CA CYS A 245 4.01 1.20 21.22
C CYS A 245 2.95 1.81 20.30
N ASP A 246 1.83 2.29 20.84
CA ASP A 246 0.78 2.95 20.05
C ASP A 246 1.29 4.23 19.37
N GLN A 247 2.13 5.02 20.06
CA GLN A 247 2.76 6.20 19.45
C GLN A 247 3.78 5.83 18.36
N ALA A 248 4.55 4.76 18.57
CA ALA A 248 5.47 4.25 17.56
C ALA A 248 4.71 3.75 16.33
N ASP A 249 3.61 3.02 16.49
CA ASP A 249 2.78 2.57 15.38
C ASP A 249 2.07 3.75 14.68
N ALA A 250 1.70 4.80 15.42
CA ALA A 250 1.18 6.04 14.84
C ALA A 250 2.23 6.77 13.98
N LEU A 251 3.47 6.87 14.46
CA LEU A 251 4.57 7.43 13.69
C LEU A 251 4.90 6.57 12.45
N ALA A 252 4.89 5.24 12.58
CA ALA A 252 5.07 4.32 11.44
C ALA A 252 4.01 4.55 10.35
N LYS A 253 2.74 4.74 10.75
CA LYS A 253 1.64 5.04 9.83
C LYS A 253 1.84 6.40 9.15
N ALA A 254 2.28 7.42 9.88
CA ALA A 254 2.58 8.74 9.31
C ALA A 254 3.73 8.67 8.29
N VAL A 255 4.79 7.92 8.58
CA VAL A 255 5.91 7.66 7.66
C VAL A 255 5.43 6.96 6.40
N ALA A 256 4.65 5.89 6.54
CA ALA A 256 4.07 5.17 5.41
C ALA A 256 3.12 6.06 4.58
N GLU A 257 2.41 7.00 5.21
CA GLU A 257 1.62 8.00 4.48
C GLU A 257 2.52 8.94 3.66
N VAL A 258 3.61 9.45 4.23
CA VAL A 258 4.58 10.31 3.52
C VAL A 258 5.18 9.56 2.34
N GLU A 259 5.58 8.29 2.52
CA GLU A 259 6.12 7.45 1.45
C GLU A 259 5.10 7.21 0.34
N ARG A 260 3.86 6.88 0.71
CA ARG A 260 2.75 6.71 -0.25
C ARG A 260 2.47 8.01 -1.01
N ALA A 261 2.37 9.15 -0.31
CA ALA A 261 2.19 10.46 -0.93
C ALA A 261 3.41 10.90 -1.76
N SER A 262 4.57 10.30 -1.53
CA SER A 262 5.78 10.58 -2.29
C SER A 262 5.99 9.62 -3.47
N SER A 263 5.26 8.50 -3.54
CA SER A 263 5.48 7.47 -4.56
C SER A 263 4.23 7.16 -5.40
N ASP A 264 3.01 7.33 -4.88
CA ASP A 264 1.78 7.07 -5.62
C ASP A 264 1.28 8.32 -6.38
N PHE A 265 1.45 8.30 -7.69
CA PHE A 265 0.97 9.32 -8.63
C PHE A 265 -0.04 8.77 -9.65
N VAL A 266 -0.65 7.62 -9.37
CA VAL A 266 -1.73 7.05 -10.21
C VAL A 266 -2.87 8.06 -10.39
N GLY A 267 -3.24 8.32 -11.65
CA GLY A 267 -4.19 9.34 -12.10
C GLY A 267 -3.87 10.78 -11.73
N ALA A 268 -2.62 11.10 -11.37
CA ALA A 268 -2.21 12.45 -11.08
C ALA A 268 -2.10 13.31 -12.35
N ASP A 269 -2.47 14.59 -12.25
CA ASP A 269 -2.12 15.58 -13.26
C ASP A 269 -0.75 16.20 -12.94
N LEU A 270 0.25 15.82 -13.73
CA LEU A 270 1.62 16.33 -13.73
C LEU A 270 1.94 17.12 -15.00
N SER A 271 0.95 17.46 -15.83
CA SER A 271 1.14 18.10 -17.14
C SER A 271 1.88 19.44 -17.09
N THR A 272 1.83 20.12 -15.92
CA THR A 272 2.50 21.40 -15.65
C THR A 272 3.73 21.28 -14.74
N ALA A 273 4.10 20.05 -14.34
CA ALA A 273 5.21 19.81 -13.44
C ALA A 273 6.56 19.98 -14.16
N LYS A 274 7.50 20.66 -13.49
CA LYS A 274 8.90 20.72 -13.94
C LYS A 274 9.65 19.51 -13.37
N LEU A 275 9.96 18.55 -14.24
CA LEU A 275 10.57 17.28 -13.84
C LEU A 275 12.11 17.28 -13.96
N ASP A 276 12.70 18.36 -14.50
CA ASP A 276 14.14 18.49 -14.64
C ASP A 276 14.85 18.40 -13.28
N GLY A 277 15.76 17.43 -13.17
CA GLY A 277 16.51 17.15 -11.94
C GLY A 277 15.69 16.51 -10.81
N VAL A 278 14.44 16.11 -11.06
CA VAL A 278 13.61 15.39 -10.10
C VAL A 278 13.85 13.89 -10.23
N ARG A 279 14.14 13.21 -9.11
CA ARG A 279 14.27 11.75 -9.09
C ARG A 279 12.90 11.07 -9.22
N LEU A 280 12.63 10.50 -10.38
CA LEU A 280 11.35 9.84 -10.69
C LEU A 280 11.33 8.35 -10.33
N GLU A 281 12.48 7.73 -10.08
CA GLU A 281 12.58 6.31 -9.72
C GLU A 281 11.70 5.97 -8.50
N GLY A 282 10.92 4.89 -8.63
CA GLY A 282 9.98 4.42 -7.62
C GLY A 282 8.60 5.09 -7.66
N ILE A 283 8.33 6.01 -8.61
CA ILE A 283 6.98 6.56 -8.80
C ILE A 283 6.06 5.52 -9.44
N LEU A 284 4.91 5.30 -8.81
CA LEU A 284 3.78 4.54 -9.32
C LEU A 284 2.87 5.44 -10.15
N TRP A 285 2.50 4.98 -11.34
CA TRP A 285 1.63 5.70 -12.27
C TRP A 285 0.84 4.72 -13.14
N ASP A 286 -0.16 5.22 -13.86
CA ASP A 286 -1.04 4.43 -14.72
C ASP A 286 -1.39 5.18 -16.01
N ASP A 287 -2.21 4.58 -16.88
CA ASP A 287 -2.65 5.20 -18.12
C ASP A 287 -3.51 6.46 -17.95
N THR A 288 -4.00 6.74 -16.73
CA THR A 288 -4.74 7.96 -16.40
C THR A 288 -3.85 9.10 -15.87
N THR A 289 -2.59 8.83 -15.59
CA THR A 289 -1.60 9.82 -15.12
C THR A 289 -1.18 10.72 -16.28
N GLN A 290 -1.32 12.04 -16.12
CA GLN A 290 -0.98 13.02 -17.16
C GLN A 290 0.42 13.55 -16.95
N TRP A 291 1.35 13.13 -17.80
CA TRP A 291 2.74 13.62 -17.79
C TRP A 291 2.91 14.86 -18.67
N PRO A 292 3.96 15.68 -18.45
CA PRO A 292 4.39 16.65 -19.45
C PRO A 292 4.69 15.94 -20.78
N ARG A 293 4.33 16.56 -21.91
CA ARG A 293 4.36 15.91 -23.24
C ARG A 293 5.74 15.36 -23.59
N GLU A 294 6.79 16.10 -23.26
CA GLU A 294 8.17 15.74 -23.52
C GLU A 294 8.69 14.61 -22.62
N TRP A 295 8.01 14.32 -21.51
CA TRP A 295 8.39 13.28 -20.55
C TRP A 295 7.61 11.98 -20.72
N GLU A 296 6.42 11.98 -21.32
CA GLU A 296 5.54 10.80 -21.39
C GLU A 296 6.24 9.57 -22.00
N ASP A 297 6.87 9.74 -23.17
CA ASP A 297 7.57 8.65 -23.86
C ASP A 297 8.84 8.19 -23.13
N LEU A 298 9.51 9.09 -22.40
CA LEU A 298 10.68 8.77 -21.60
C LEU A 298 10.28 7.93 -20.38
N ILE A 299 9.26 8.36 -19.65
CA ILE A 299 8.73 7.68 -18.46
C ILE A 299 8.19 6.31 -18.84
N ARG A 300 7.44 6.21 -19.94
CA ARG A 300 6.91 4.93 -20.43
C ARG A 300 8.02 3.92 -20.74
N ARG A 301 9.14 4.35 -21.31
CA ARG A 301 10.32 3.50 -21.57
C ARG A 301 11.09 3.13 -20.32
N ALA A 302 11.14 4.02 -19.33
CA ALA A 302 11.83 3.82 -18.07
C ALA A 302 11.00 3.05 -17.02
N SER A 303 9.77 2.65 -17.36
CA SER A 303 8.85 2.02 -16.40
C SER A 303 8.67 0.53 -16.63
N LEU A 304 8.42 -0.19 -15.54
CA LEU A 304 8.10 -1.61 -15.53
C LEU A 304 6.71 -1.83 -14.89
N PRO A 305 6.03 -2.95 -15.19
CA PRO A 305 4.81 -3.31 -14.47
C PRO A 305 5.08 -3.41 -12.97
N SER A 306 4.28 -2.72 -12.16
CA SER A 306 4.26 -2.99 -10.71
C SER A 306 3.67 -4.39 -10.52
N GLY A 307 4.40 -5.29 -9.85
CA GLY A 307 3.94 -6.66 -9.60
C GLY A 307 2.65 -6.74 -8.77
N GLU A 308 2.28 -5.65 -8.12
CA GLU A 308 1.17 -5.57 -7.17
C GLU A 308 -0.18 -5.33 -7.86
N GLU A 309 -0.23 -4.54 -8.93
CA GLU A 309 -1.50 -4.12 -9.54
C GLU A 309 -1.48 -4.08 -11.08
N ARG A 310 -2.51 -4.68 -11.69
CA ARG A 310 -2.66 -4.70 -13.15
C ARG A 310 -2.92 -3.31 -13.70
N GLY A 311 -1.97 -2.81 -14.49
CA GLY A 311 -2.07 -1.51 -15.18
C GLY A 311 -1.34 -0.38 -14.47
N VAL A 312 -0.81 -0.64 -13.27
CA VAL A 312 0.10 0.27 -12.58
C VAL A 312 1.53 -0.04 -13.02
N LEU A 313 2.27 1.01 -13.36
CA LEU A 313 3.65 0.99 -13.75
C LEU A 313 4.47 1.67 -12.66
N ILE A 314 5.69 1.18 -12.44
CA ILE A 314 6.69 1.82 -11.58
C ILE A 314 7.84 2.31 -12.45
N VAL A 315 8.28 3.56 -12.24
CA VAL A 315 9.49 4.08 -12.87
C VAL A 315 10.68 3.33 -12.28
N ALA A 316 11.30 2.44 -13.07
CA ALA A 316 12.29 1.47 -12.60
C ALA A 316 13.74 1.96 -12.69
N ALA A 317 13.99 2.97 -13.52
CA ALA A 317 15.27 3.66 -13.61
C ALA A 317 15.02 5.14 -13.86
N GLU A 318 15.97 6.00 -13.49
CA GLU A 318 15.95 7.37 -13.98
C GLU A 318 15.94 7.35 -15.51
N PRO A 319 15.01 8.07 -16.18
CA PRO A 319 15.06 8.21 -17.63
C PRO A 319 16.38 8.92 -17.98
N SER A 320 17.41 8.15 -18.32
CA SER A 320 18.78 8.66 -18.32
C SER A 320 19.02 9.68 -19.45
N ASP A 321 19.67 10.79 -19.09
CA ASP A 321 20.56 11.64 -19.89
C ASP A 321 20.20 11.94 -21.35
N THR A 322 19.00 12.48 -21.58
CA THR A 322 18.91 13.55 -22.60
C THR A 322 18.60 14.82 -21.85
N VAL A 323 19.64 15.62 -21.63
CA VAL A 323 19.50 17.02 -21.23
C VAL A 323 18.51 17.64 -22.22
N ILE A 324 17.26 17.81 -21.79
CA ILE A 324 16.29 18.61 -22.53
C ILE A 324 16.75 20.06 -22.30
N HIS A 325 17.73 20.48 -23.09
CA HIS A 325 18.10 21.88 -23.16
C HIS A 325 16.86 22.64 -23.63
N ALA A 326 16.38 23.56 -22.81
CA ALA A 326 15.43 24.57 -23.22
C ALA A 326 15.99 25.27 -24.48
N GLN A 327 15.33 25.08 -25.62
CA GLN A 327 15.56 25.94 -26.76
C GLN A 327 14.89 27.29 -26.49
N ALA A 328 15.75 28.26 -26.17
CA ALA A 328 15.60 29.73 -26.17
C ALA A 328 14.55 30.36 -25.22
#